data_AF-A0A7X9BF31-F1
#
_entry.id   AF-A0A7X9BF31-F1
#
_cell.length_a   1.000
_cell.length_b   1.000
_cell.length_c   1.000
_cell.angle_alpha   90.00
_cell.angle_beta   90.00
_cell.angle_gamma   90.00
#
_symmetry.space_group_name_H-M   'P 1'
#
loop_
_entity.id
_entity.type
_entity.pdbx_description
1 polymer ?
#
loop_
_entity_poly.entity_id
_entity_poly.type
_entity_poly.pdbx_seq_one_letter_code
_entity_poly.pdbx_strand_id
1 'polypeptide(L)' 'MRKLTVTFMCENRHEVESVTVDLSRRPEIIEEDIWELQTRGSYCRKCGSKVFVYHVRYK' A
#
# COMPACT_ATOMS: atom_id res chain seq x y z
N MET A 1 -11.54 16.03 5.26
CA MET A 1 -11.21 15.29 4.02
C MET A 1 -10.89 13.87 4.42
N ARG A 2 -11.56 12.87 3.85
CA ARG A 2 -11.28 11.45 4.19
C ARG A 2 -10.09 10.99 3.36
N LYS A 3 -9.04 10.49 4.01
CA LYS A 3 -7.85 9.98 3.34
C LYS A 3 -7.61 8.53 3.72
N LEU A 4 -7.20 7.72 2.75
CA LEU A 4 -6.74 6.35 2.96
C LEU A 4 -5.23 6.31 2.77
N THR A 5 -4.49 5.90 3.79
CA THR A 5 -3.07 5.57 3.64
C THR A 5 -2.94 4.06 3.54
N VAL A 6 -2.36 3.58 2.45
CA VAL A 6 -1.99 2.18 2.24
C VAL A 6 -0.48 2.06 2.41
N THR A 7 -0.03 1.17 3.27
CA THR A 7 1.39 0.86 3.46
C THR A 7 1.66 -0.58 3.06
N PHE A 8 2.52 -0.79 2.07
CA PHE A 8 3.01 -2.09 1.65
C PHE A 8 4.25 -2.48 2.42
N MET A 9 4.24 -3.69 2.95
CA MET A 9 5.31 -4.26 3.75
C MET A 9 5.67 -5.64 3.22
N CYS A 10 6.93 -6.03 3.30
CA CYS A 10 7.30 -7.42 3.07
C CYS A 10 6.97 -8.30 4.29
N GLU A 11 7.01 -9.62 4.13
CA GLU A 11 6.82 -10.58 5.23
C GLU A 11 7.75 -10.32 6.45
N ASN A 12 8.97 -9.81 6.19
CA ASN A 12 9.93 -9.41 7.23
C ASN A 12 9.63 -8.03 7.87
N ARG A 13 8.43 -7.49 7.65
CA ARG A 13 7.92 -6.23 8.21
C ARG A 13 8.72 -4.98 7.83
N HIS A 14 9.48 -5.02 6.74
CA HIS A 14 10.06 -3.81 6.17
C HIS A 14 9.00 -3.06 5.39
N GLU A 15 8.82 -1.78 5.68
CA GLU A 15 8.07 -0.87 4.82
C GLU A 15 8.76 -0.75 3.45
N VAL A 16 8.00 -1.02 2.40
CA VAL A 16 8.44 -0.96 1.00
C VAL A 16 7.93 0.32 0.35
N GLU A 17 6.66 0.63 0.57
CA GLU A 17 6.00 1.78 0.00
C GLU A 17 4.79 2.21 0.85
N SER A 18 4.52 3.52 0.89
CA SER A 18 3.28 4.07 1.42
C SER A 18 2.63 5.02 0.42
N VAL A 19 1.35 4.80 0.14
CA VAL A 19 0.54 5.58 -0.78
C VAL A 19 -0.63 6.19 -0.03
N THR A 20 -0.88 7.49 -0.21
CA THR A 20 -2.04 8.17 0.38
C THR A 20 -3.01 8.57 -0.72
N VAL A 21 -4.24 8.09 -0.61
CA VAL A 21 -5.33 8.39 -1.55
C VAL A 21 -6.34 9.33 -0.88
N ASP A 22 -6.77 10.34 -1.62
CA ASP A 22 -7.87 11.21 -1.23
C ASP A 22 -9.21 10.55 -1.59
N LEU A 23 -9.94 10.08 -0.58
CA LEU A 23 -11.23 9.40 -0.79
C LEU A 23 -12.31 10.37 -1.28
N SER A 24 -12.10 11.68 -1.20
CA SER A 24 -13.01 12.64 -1.83
C SER A 24 -12.92 12.64 -3.36
N ARG A 25 -11.82 12.11 -3.93
CA ARG A 25 -11.62 11.97 -5.38
C ARG A 25 -11.86 10.54 -5.88
N ARG A 26 -11.69 9.55 -5.01
CA ARG A 26 -12.01 8.13 -5.23
C ARG A 26 -12.82 7.63 -4.03
N PRO A 27 -14.16 7.74 -4.06
CA PRO A 27 -15.02 7.45 -2.92
C PRO A 27 -15.04 5.96 -2.55
N GLU A 28 -14.69 5.08 -3.47
CA GLU A 28 -14.67 3.64 -3.29
C GLU A 28 -13.32 3.10 -3.79
N ILE A 29 -12.65 2.34 -2.92
CA ILE A 29 -11.41 1.62 -3.20
C ILE A 29 -11.65 0.22 -2.65
N ILE A 30 -11.70 -0.77 -3.53
CA ILE A 30 -11.82 -2.18 -3.16
C ILE A 30 -10.43 -2.81 -2.99
N GLU A 31 -10.34 -3.98 -2.37
CA GLU A 31 -9.04 -4.62 -2.10
C GLU A 31 -8.20 -4.88 -3.36
N GLU A 32 -8.86 -5.14 -4.48
CA GLU A 32 -8.22 -5.35 -5.78
C GLU A 32 -7.50 -4.08 -6.26
N ASP A 33 -8.12 -2.91 -6.09
CA ASP A 33 -7.53 -1.61 -6.42
C ASP A 33 -6.29 -1.32 -5.57
N ILE A 34 -6.22 -1.85 -4.33
CA ILE A 34 -5.12 -1.57 -3.41
C ILE A 34 -3.80 -2.01 -4.03
N TRP A 35 -3.72 -3.21 -4.58
CA TRP A 35 -2.49 -3.70 -5.20
C TRP A 35 -2.07 -2.87 -6.42
N GLU A 36 -3.03 -2.32 -7.16
CA GLU A 36 -2.76 -1.41 -8.29
C GLU A 36 -2.19 -0.05 -7.85
N LEU A 37 -2.34 0.32 -6.58
CA LEU A 37 -1.74 1.55 -6.04
C LEU A 37 -0.22 1.45 -5.88
N GLN A 38 0.37 0.26 -5.92
CA GLN A 38 1.82 0.09 -5.82
C GLN A 38 2.52 0.79 -6.98
N THR A 39 3.41 1.74 -6.67
CA THR A 39 4.26 2.39 -7.68
C THR A 39 5.69 1.89 -7.65
N ARG A 40 6.10 1.22 -6.57
CA ARG A 40 7.49 0.83 -6.32
C ARG A 40 7.64 -0.66 -5.99
N GLY A 41 7.71 -1.44 -7.06
CA GLY A 41 8.52 -2.64 -7.13
C GLY A 41 7.84 -3.95 -6.72
N SER A 42 8.36 -5.03 -7.30
CA SER A 42 7.91 -6.42 -7.08
C SER A 42 8.71 -7.16 -5.99
N TYR A 43 9.65 -6.48 -5.32
CA TYR A 43 10.46 -7.06 -4.24
C TYR A 43 10.97 -6.01 -3.22
N CYS A 44 11.20 -6.45 -1.99
CA CYS A 44 11.79 -5.66 -0.91
C CYS A 44 13.30 -5.48 -1.13
N ARG A 45 13.78 -4.23 -1.20
CA ARG A 45 15.22 -3.95 -1.37
C ARG A 45 16.08 -4.30 -0.15
N LYS A 46 15.49 -4.43 1.04
CA LYS A 46 16.23 -4.74 2.27
C LYS A 46 16.52 -6.23 2.43
N CYS A 47 15.57 -7.09 2.06
CA CYS A 47 15.67 -8.54 2.31
C CYS A 47 15.38 -9.41 1.07
N GLY A 48 15.12 -8.81 -0.09
CA GLY A 48 14.84 -9.54 -1.34
C GLY A 48 13.47 -10.21 -1.43
N SER A 49 12.63 -10.13 -0.40
CA SER A 49 11.33 -10.80 -0.37
C SER A 49 10.41 -10.25 -1.45
N LYS A 50 9.71 -11.15 -2.15
CA LYS A 50 8.69 -10.84 -3.17
C LYS A 50 7.26 -10.97 -2.63
N VAL A 51 7.13 -11.42 -1.39
CA VAL A 51 5.84 -11.60 -0.72
C VAL A 51 5.55 -10.34 0.08
N PHE A 52 4.41 -9.73 -0.23
CA PHE A 52 3.97 -8.49 0.40
C PHE A 52 2.64 -8.65 1.09
N VAL A 53 2.43 -7.81 2.09
CA VAL A 53 1.17 -7.54 2.77
C VAL A 53 0.94 -6.04 2.79
N TYR A 54 -0.30 -5.60 2.89
CA TYR A 54 -0.62 -4.18 3.03
C TYR A 54 -1.35 -3.90 4.34
N HIS A 55 -1.19 -2.68 4.83
CA HIS A 55 -1.94 -2.13 5.94
C HIS A 55 -2.64 -0.85 5.50
N VAL A 56 -3.91 -0.72 5.88
CA VAL A 56 -4.71 0.47 5.60
C VAL A 56 -4.90 1.30 6.87
N ARG A 57 -4.86 2.62 6.72
CA ARG A 57 -5.18 3.58 7.78
C ARG A 57 -6.07 4.68 7.23
N TYR A 58 -7.25 4.82 7.81
CA TYR A 58 -8.17 5.93 7.53
C TYR A 58 -7.79 7.16 8.37
N LYS A 59 -7.81 8.34 7.75
CA LYS A 59 -7.57 9.64 8.37
C LYS A 59 -8.61 10.65 7.95
#